data_AF-A0A368GC95-F1
#
_entry.id   AF-A0A368GC95-F1
#
_cell.length_a   1.000
_cell.length_b   1.000
_cell.length_c   1.000
_cell.angle_alpha   90.00
_cell.angle_beta   90.00
_cell.angle_gamma   90.00
#
_symmetry.space_group_name_H-M   'P 1'
#
loop_
_entity.id
_entity.type
_entity.pdbx_description
1 polymer ?
#
loop_
_entity_poly.entity_id
_entity_poly.type
_entity_poly.pdbx_seq_one_letter_code
_entity_poly.pdbx_strand_id
1 'polypeptide(L)'
;MTREGSKKRFLVQELLWNTLGCVLCAAGCILLTWDWWQMRSGRHHHHATLAPRNIGETRWMRRVAIVAGSLLLAACLFLLTLGRVKRAGLN
;
A
#
# COMPACT_ATOMS: atom_id res chain seq x y z
N MET A 1 25.92 -24.82 14.36
CA MET A 1 24.95 -24.02 13.59
C MET A 1 25.71 -22.82 13.02
N THR A 2 26.00 -22.82 11.71
CA THR A 2 26.91 -21.83 11.09
C THR A 2 26.26 -20.45 10.99
N ARG A 3 27.00 -19.38 11.36
CA ARG A 3 26.53 -17.98 11.35
C ARG A 3 25.92 -17.55 10.01
N GLU A 4 26.38 -18.13 8.90
CA GLU A 4 25.88 -17.83 7.56
C GLU A 4 24.46 -18.35 7.30
N GLY A 5 24.11 -19.53 7.84
CA GLY A 5 22.77 -20.10 7.70
C GLY A 5 21.70 -19.27 8.42
N SER A 6 22.08 -18.61 9.51
CA SER A 6 21.19 -17.71 10.26
C SER A 6 20.90 -16.41 9.50
N LYS A 7 21.94 -15.81 8.88
CA LYS A 7 21.79 -14.57 8.07
C LYS A 7 20.88 -14.75 6.86
N LYS A 8 20.98 -15.87 6.15
CA LYS A 8 20.13 -16.16 4.98
C LYS A 8 18.65 -16.28 5.36
N ARG A 9 18.34 -16.90 6.51
CA ARG A 9 16.96 -17.00 7.02
C ARG A 9 16.38 -15.65 7.40
N PHE A 10 17.17 -14.80 8.05
CA PHE A 10 16.77 -13.45 8.41
C PHE A 10 16.46 -12.59 7.17
N LEU A 11 17.32 -12.63 6.15
CA LEU A 11 17.10 -11.92 4.89
C LEU A 11 15.84 -12.38 4.15
N VAL A 12 15.57 -13.68 4.08
CA VAL A 12 14.35 -14.20 3.45
C VAL A 12 13.11 -13.74 4.21
N GLN A 13 13.16 -13.69 5.54
CA GLN A 13 12.07 -13.21 6.38
C GLN A 13 11.81 -11.70 6.20
N GLU A 14 12.87 -10.89 6.13
CA GLU A 14 12.75 -9.46 5.80
C GLU A 14 12.15 -9.25 4.40
N LEU A 15 12.59 -10.03 3.41
CA LEU A 15 12.08 -9.93 2.05
C LEU A 15 10.60 -10.30 1.97
N LEU A 16 10.18 -11.35 2.66
CA LEU A 16 8.78 -11.76 2.78
C LEU A 16 7.91 -10.64 3.36
N TRP A 17 8.32 -10.04 4.49
CA TRP A 17 7.58 -8.93 5.08
C TRP A 17 7.54 -7.70 4.18
N ASN A 18 8.63 -7.43 3.47
CA ASN A 18 8.71 -6.33 2.52
C ASN A 18 7.79 -6.54 1.31
N THR A 19 7.72 -7.75 0.77
CA THR A 19 6.80 -8.12 -0.31
C THR A 19 5.33 -8.07 0.16
N LEU A 20 5.03 -8.57 1.35
CA LEU A 20 3.68 -8.49 1.93
C LEU A 20 3.26 -7.03 2.13
N GLY A 21 4.14 -6.19 2.70
CA GLY A 21 3.90 -4.76 2.85
C GLY A 21 3.65 -4.07 1.49
N CYS A 22 4.45 -4.39 0.48
CA CYS A 22 4.26 -3.88 -0.88
C CYS A 22 2.88 -4.24 -1.46
N VAL A 23 2.47 -5.51 -1.34
CA VAL A 23 1.18 -5.99 -1.86
C VAL A 23 0.01 -5.35 -1.12
N LEU A 24 0.08 -5.25 0.21
CA LEU A 24 -0.96 -4.60 1.01
C LEU A 24 -1.08 -3.11 0.69
N CYS A 25 0.05 -2.40 0.55
CA CYS A 25 0.04 -0.99 0.15
C CYS A 25 -0.52 -0.80 -1.26
N ALA A 26 -0.15 -1.65 -2.21
CA ALA A 26 -0.67 -1.60 -3.57
C ALA A 26 -2.18 -1.90 -3.62
N ALA A 27 -2.64 -2.94 -2.93
CA ALA A 27 -4.06 -3.28 -2.85
C ALA A 27 -4.87 -2.16 -2.19
N GLY A 28 -4.38 -1.59 -1.09
CA GLY A 28 -4.99 -0.43 -0.43
C GLY A 28 -5.05 0.80 -1.33
N CYS A 29 -3.99 1.08 -2.08
CA CYS A 29 -3.96 2.17 -3.06
C CYS A 29 -5.01 1.98 -4.17
N ILE A 30 -5.13 0.77 -4.72
CA ILE A 30 -6.12 0.46 -5.77
C ILE A 30 -7.54 0.63 -5.23
N LEU A 31 -7.83 0.07 -4.06
CA LEU A 31 -9.14 0.18 -3.42
C LEU A 31 -9.52 1.63 -3.14
N LEU A 32 -8.61 2.43 -2.58
CA LEU A 32 -8.90 3.84 -2.28
C LEU A 32 -9.02 4.71 -3.54
N THR A 33 -8.26 4.39 -4.60
CA THR A 33 -8.39 5.09 -5.89
C THR A 33 -9.72 4.75 -6.56
N TRP A 34 -10.13 3.48 -6.49
CA TRP A 34 -11.44 3.02 -6.95
C TRP A 34 -12.58 3.70 -6.17
N ASP A 35 -12.46 3.72 -4.84
CA ASP A 35 -13.40 4.38 -3.93
C ASP A 35 -13.55 5.88 -4.25
N TRP A 36 -12.42 6.57 -4.46
CA TRP A 36 -12.41 7.96 -4.88
C TRP A 36 -13.06 8.18 -6.26
N TRP A 37 -12.82 7.28 -7.21
CA TRP A 37 -13.43 7.34 -8.55
C TRP A 37 -14.95 7.18 -8.47
N GLN A 38 -15.42 6.25 -7.65
CA GLN A 38 -16.85 6.01 -7.42
C GLN A 38 -17.52 7.22 -6.77
N MET A 39 -16.89 7.86 -5.78
CA MET A 39 -17.36 9.14 -5.20
C MET A 39 -17.46 10.25 -6.25
N ARG A 40 -16.47 10.37 -7.14
CA ARG A 40 -16.46 11.38 -8.20
C ARG A 40 -17.57 11.14 -9.24
N SER A 41 -17.93 9.88 -9.48
CA SER A 41 -18.95 9.50 -10.47
C SER A 41 -20.40 9.70 -10.00
N GLY A 42 -20.62 10.18 -8.76
CA GLY A 42 -21.96 10.38 -8.21
C GLY A 42 -22.67 9.10 -7.80
N ARG A 43 -22.01 7.94 -7.87
CA ARG A 43 -22.56 6.64 -7.47
C ARG A 43 -22.33 6.40 -5.97
N HIS A 44 -23.04 7.16 -5.15
CA HIS A 44 -22.95 7.09 -3.67
C HIS A 44 -23.70 5.89 -3.06
N HIS A 45 -24.18 4.93 -3.85
CA HIS A 45 -24.98 3.80 -3.34
C HIS A 45 -24.23 2.94 -2.29
N HIS A 46 -22.90 2.91 -2.30
CA HIS A 46 -22.08 2.29 -1.25
C HIS A 46 -21.65 3.25 -0.12
N HIS A 47 -21.85 4.56 -0.29
CA HIS A 47 -21.47 5.60 0.69
C HIS A 47 -22.62 6.10 1.56
N ALA A 48 -23.86 5.66 1.30
CA ALA A 48 -25.02 5.97 2.15
C ALA A 48 -24.81 5.61 3.63
N THR A 49 -23.90 4.68 3.93
CA THR A 49 -23.54 4.24 5.28
C THR A 49 -22.12 4.58 5.72
N LEU A 50 -21.23 5.05 4.83
CA LEU A 50 -19.80 5.21 5.13
C LEU A 50 -19.28 6.65 5.09
N ALA A 51 -19.94 7.59 4.40
CA ALA A 51 -19.55 8.99 4.50
C ALA A 51 -20.01 9.53 5.87
N PRO A 52 -19.10 9.88 6.80
CA PRO A 52 -19.51 10.41 8.09
C PRO A 52 -20.27 11.70 7.85
N ARG A 53 -21.53 11.76 8.29
CA ARG A 53 -22.48 12.88 8.10
C ARG A 53 -21.92 14.25 8.54
N ASN A 54 -20.86 14.24 9.35
CA ASN A 54 -20.14 15.40 9.90
C ASN A 54 -18.98 15.93 9.02
N ILE A 55 -18.52 15.17 8.02
CA ILE A 55 -17.41 15.58 7.14
C ILE A 55 -17.95 15.66 5.72
N GLY A 56 -18.11 16.88 5.21
CA GLY A 56 -18.59 17.08 3.83
C GLY A 56 -17.78 16.28 2.81
N GLU A 57 -18.46 15.75 1.78
CA GLU A 57 -17.90 14.79 0.82
C GLU A 57 -16.56 15.25 0.21
N THR A 58 -16.42 16.53 -0.10
CA THR A 58 -15.18 17.12 -0.63
C THR A 58 -14.00 16.99 0.34
N ARG A 59 -14.23 17.12 1.65
CA ARG A 59 -13.21 16.93 2.68
C ARG A 59 -12.86 15.45 2.86
N TRP A 60 -13.84 14.55 2.72
CA TRP A 60 -13.63 13.11 2.75
C TRP A 60 -12.81 12.62 1.55
N MET A 61 -13.18 13.01 0.33
CA MET A 61 -12.44 12.70 -0.90
C MET A 61 -10.97 13.13 -0.82
N ARG A 62 -10.70 14.29 -0.23
CA ARG A 62 -9.33 14.79 -0.04
C ARG A 62 -8.51 13.92 0.91
N ARG A 63 -9.13 13.37 1.97
CA ARG A 63 -8.46 12.43 2.88
C ARG A 63 -8.15 11.11 2.19
N VAL A 64 -9.11 10.55 1.45
CA VAL A 64 -8.92 9.31 0.68
C VAL A 64 -7.78 9.48 -0.33
N ALA A 65 -7.71 10.61 -1.04
CA ALA A 65 -6.64 10.90 -1.99
C ALA A 65 -5.25 11.01 -1.32
N ILE A 66 -5.15 11.64 -0.14
CA ILE A 66 -3.89 11.73 0.62
C ILE A 66 -3.44 10.34 1.06
N VAL A 67 -4.36 9.52 1.59
CA VAL A 67 -4.04 8.17 2.04
C VAL A 67 -3.63 7.28 0.86
N ALA A 68 -4.35 7.34 -0.26
CA ALA A 68 -4.00 6.62 -1.48
C ALA A 68 -2.60 7.02 -1.98
N GLY A 69 -2.30 8.32 -2.04
CA GLY A 69 -0.98 8.80 -2.43
C GLY A 69 0.15 8.35 -1.49
N SER A 70 -0.11 8.33 -0.17
CA SER A 70 0.87 7.85 0.81
C SER A 70 1.15 6.34 0.69
N LEU A 71 0.11 5.54 0.39
CA LEU A 71 0.24 4.10 0.15
C LEU A 71 0.96 3.82 -1.17
N LEU A 72 0.73 4.63 -2.20
CA LEU A 72 1.46 4.54 -3.46
C LEU A 72 2.95 4.82 -3.26
N LEU A 73 3.29 5.88 -2.51
CA LEU A 73 4.68 6.20 -2.18
C LEU A 73 5.33 5.08 -1.38
N ALA A 74 4.63 4.52 -0.40
CA ALA A 74 5.12 3.38 0.39
C ALA A 74 5.36 2.15 -0.50
N ALA A 75 4.44 1.82 -1.41
CA ALA A 75 4.60 0.73 -2.38
C ALA A 75 5.82 0.96 -3.29
N CYS A 76 6.02 2.19 -3.78
CA CYS A 76 7.21 2.54 -4.58
C CYS A 76 8.51 2.35 -3.79
N LEU A 77 8.55 2.75 -2.52
CA LEU A 77 9.72 2.53 -1.65
C LEU A 77 9.97 1.04 -1.42
N PHE A 78 8.94 0.24 -1.19
CA PHE A 78 9.07 -1.21 -1.06
C PHE A 78 9.58 -1.87 -2.34
N LEU A 79 9.09 -1.45 -3.52
CA LEU A 79 9.58 -1.91 -4.82
C LEU A 79 11.05 -1.52 -5.05
N LEU A 80 11.46 -0.32 -4.65
CA LEU A 80 12.86 0.12 -4.72
C LEU A 80 13.74 -0.75 -3.82
N THR A 81 13.30 -1.07 -2.60
CA THR A 81 14.03 -1.96 -1.69
C THR A 81 14.15 -3.37 -2.28
N LEU A 82 13.07 -3.95 -2.83
CA LEU A 82 13.10 -5.24 -3.51
C LEU A 82 14.03 -5.23 -4.74
N GLY A 83 13.97 -4.16 -5.55
CA GLY A 83 14.82 -3.99 -6.72
C GLY A 83 16.29 -3.84 -6.36
N ARG A 84 16.60 -3.14 -5.25
CA ARG A 84 17.96 -3.02 -4.71
C ARG A 84 18.47 -4.37 -4.22
N VAL A 85 17.66 -5.18 -3.53
CA VAL A 85 18.06 -6.53 -3.11
C VAL A 85 18.29 -7.45 -4.32
N LYS A 86 17.42 -7.39 -5.34
CA LYS A 86 17.62 -8.16 -6.58
C LYS A 86 18.91 -7.76 -7.33
N ARG A 87 19.25 -6.47 -7.37
CA ARG A 87 20.49 -5.97 -8.00
C ARG A 87 21.75 -6.20 -7.15
N ALA A 88 21.62 -6.21 -5.83
CA ALA A 88 22.73 -6.41 -4.90
C ALA A 88 23.18 -7.88 -4.78
N GLY A 89 22.51 -8.80 -5.49
CA GLY A 89 22.96 -10.18 -5.61
C GLY A 89 22.56 -11.03 -4.40
N LEU A 90 21.33 -11.54 -4.44
CA LEU A 90 21.11 -12.94 -4.06
C LEU A 90 21.25 -13.75 -5.35
N ASN A 91 22.49 -14.14 -5.68
CA ASN A 91 22.75 -15.33 -6.48
C ASN A 91 22.48 -16.56 -5.62
#